data_AF-A0A328W0K5-F1
#
_entry.id   AF-A0A328W0K5-F1
#
_cell.length_a   1.000
_cell.length_b   1.000
_cell.length_c   1.000
_cell.angle_alpha   90.00
_cell.angle_beta   90.00
_cell.angle_gamma   90.00
#
_symmetry.space_group_name_H-M   'P 1'
#
loop_
_entity.id
_entity.type
_entity.pdbx_description
1 polymer ?
#
loop_
_entity_poly.entity_id
_entity_poly.type
_entity_poly.pdbx_seq_one_letter_code
_entity_poly.pdbx_strand_id
1 'polypeptide(L)'
;MRKYWLNKIQAKESGMPCLIPRQIEINGEWKWEGKWAGAPEPVADILLPFKRCSQLGCPVGVKERPSAYVYCSGELSSYRYVPLWSRFIEQIDMSKVNDLELGVLNRRRGDGVRDNRKGEVRWNKQ
;
A
#
# COMPACT_ATOMS: atom_id res chain seq x y z
N MET A 1 19.51 -4.69 -2.09
CA MET A 1 18.66 -5.76 -1.52
C MET A 1 17.35 -5.81 -2.33
N ARG A 2 17.23 -6.70 -3.33
CA ARG A 2 16.05 -6.87 -4.22
C ARG A 2 15.24 -8.15 -3.90
N LYS A 3 15.51 -8.81 -2.76
CA LYS A 3 15.08 -10.18 -2.41
C LYS A 3 13.56 -10.42 -2.42
N TYR A 4 12.76 -9.37 -2.46
CA TYR A 4 11.30 -9.41 -2.38
C TYR A 4 10.61 -8.78 -3.59
N TRP A 5 11.37 -8.26 -4.55
CA TRP A 5 10.75 -7.68 -5.75
C TRP A 5 10.25 -8.82 -6.63
N LEU A 6 9.04 -8.67 -7.14
CA LEU A 6 8.42 -9.68 -7.99
C LEU A 6 8.41 -9.24 -9.44
N ASN A 7 8.46 -10.22 -10.34
CA ASN A 7 8.06 -10.02 -11.73
C ASN A 7 6.54 -10.15 -11.88
N LYS A 8 6.02 -9.91 -13.09
CA LYS A 8 4.57 -9.94 -13.37
C LYS A 8 3.91 -11.28 -13.05
N ILE A 9 4.57 -12.39 -13.36
CA ILE A 9 4.03 -13.75 -13.13
C ILE A 9 3.95 -13.99 -11.63
N GLN A 10 5.06 -13.77 -10.91
CA GLN A 10 5.12 -13.92 -9.46
C GLN A 10 4.11 -13.03 -8.72
N ALA A 11 3.94 -11.77 -9.16
CA ALA A 11 2.97 -10.86 -8.56
C ALA A 11 1.54 -11.39 -8.71
N LYS A 12 1.19 -11.92 -9.89
CA LYS A 12 -0.11 -12.55 -10.14
C LYS A 12 -0.32 -13.80 -9.29
N GLU A 13 0.69 -14.68 -9.23
CA GLU A 13 0.65 -15.93 -8.46
C GLU A 13 0.56 -15.68 -6.95
N SER A 14 1.11 -14.56 -6.47
CA SER A 14 1.07 -14.22 -5.05
C SER A 14 -0.34 -14.00 -4.51
N GLY A 15 -1.31 -13.65 -5.36
CA GLY A 15 -2.65 -13.24 -4.95
C GLY A 15 -2.70 -11.97 -4.08
N MET A 16 -1.56 -11.30 -3.87
CA MET A 16 -1.48 -10.13 -3.00
C MET A 16 -1.98 -8.87 -3.71
N PRO A 17 -2.56 -7.89 -2.97
CA PRO A 17 -2.95 -6.62 -3.52
C PRO A 17 -1.78 -5.91 -4.22
N CYS A 18 -2.00 -5.45 -5.45
CA CYS A 18 -1.02 -4.71 -6.22
C CYS A 18 -1.53 -3.31 -6.56
N LEU A 19 -0.83 -2.28 -6.10
CA LEU A 19 -1.08 -0.89 -6.47
C LEU A 19 -0.43 -0.59 -7.82
N ILE A 20 -1.24 -0.19 -8.80
CA ILE A 20 -0.77 0.24 -10.13
C ILE A 20 -0.93 1.76 -10.22
N PRO A 21 0.17 2.54 -10.16
CA PRO A 21 0.11 3.98 -10.35
C PRO A 21 -0.39 4.31 -11.76
N ARG A 22 -1.32 5.26 -11.86
CA ARG A 22 -1.86 5.77 -13.11
C ARG A 22 -2.08 7.27 -13.01
N GLN A 23 -2.04 7.96 -14.14
CA GLN A 23 -2.53 9.33 -14.25
C GLN A 23 -3.98 9.28 -14.71
N ILE A 24 -4.82 10.08 -14.07
CA ILE A 24 -6.21 10.30 -14.46
C ILE A 24 -6.46 11.80 -14.56
N GLU A 25 -7.33 12.19 -15.48
CA GLU A 25 -7.75 13.58 -15.63
C GLU A 25 -8.97 13.84 -14.74
N ILE A 26 -8.89 14.83 -13.86
CA ILE A 26 -9.99 15.28 -13.01
C ILE A 26 -10.10 16.79 -13.18
N ASN A 27 -11.24 17.26 -13.71
CA ASN A 27 -11.52 18.68 -13.93
C ASN A 27 -10.42 19.41 -14.76
N GLY A 28 -9.87 18.75 -15.80
CA GLY A 28 -8.81 19.31 -16.65
C GLY A 28 -7.40 19.23 -16.06
N GLU A 29 -7.22 18.66 -14.86
CA GLU A 29 -5.92 18.46 -14.23
C GLU A 29 -5.51 16.98 -14.22
N TRP A 30 -4.29 16.68 -14.68
CA TRP A 30 -3.70 15.35 -14.58
C TRP A 30 -3.24 15.08 -13.15
N LYS A 31 -3.89 14.13 -12.48
CA LYS A 31 -3.59 13.71 -11.11
C LYS A 31 -3.09 12.28 -11.09
N TRP A 32 -2.11 12.02 -10.22
CA TRP A 32 -1.66 10.67 -9.93
C TRP A 32 -2.65 9.98 -9.00
N GLU A 33 -3.10 8.80 -9.41
CA GLU A 33 -3.92 7.90 -8.64
C GLU A 33 -3.27 6.51 -8.63
N GLY A 34 -3.74 5.62 -7.76
CA GLY A 34 -3.40 4.20 -7.80
C GLY A 34 -4.65 3.34 -7.93
N LYS A 35 -4.58 2.33 -8.80
CA LYS A 35 -5.60 1.28 -8.90
C LYS A 35 -5.11 0.02 -8.22
N TRP A 36 -5.89 -0.51 -7.27
CA TRP A 36 -5.66 -1.82 -6.68
C TRP A 36 -6.09 -2.94 -7.64
N ALA A 37 -5.25 -3.95 -7.77
CA ALA A 37 -5.48 -5.14 -8.58
C ALA A 37 -5.15 -6.42 -7.81
N GLY A 38 -5.77 -7.53 -8.21
CA GLY A 38 -5.56 -8.86 -7.61
C GLY A 38 -6.37 -9.09 -6.34
N ALA A 39 -6.37 -8.13 -5.41
CA ALA A 39 -7.12 -8.18 -4.16
C ALA A 39 -7.44 -6.76 -3.65
N PRO A 40 -8.37 -6.61 -2.68
CA PRO A 40 -8.69 -5.32 -2.07
C PRO A 40 -7.50 -4.63 -1.43
N GLU A 41 -7.59 -3.31 -1.27
CA GLU A 41 -6.59 -2.53 -0.55
C GLU A 41 -6.35 -3.06 0.88
N PRO A 42 -5.08 -3.22 1.32
CA PRO A 42 -4.79 -3.60 2.69
C PRO A 42 -5.26 -2.55 3.71
N VAL A 43 -5.79 -3.05 4.82
CA VAL A 43 -6.10 -2.25 6.01
C VAL A 43 -4.79 -1.80 6.67
N ALA A 44 -4.49 -0.51 6.58
CA ALA A 44 -3.31 0.13 7.17
C ALA A 44 -3.47 1.66 7.21
N ASP A 45 -2.71 2.34 8.07
CA ASP A 45 -2.61 3.81 8.02
C ASP A 45 -1.64 4.26 6.93
N ILE A 46 -0.63 3.44 6.63
CA ILE A 46 0.30 3.67 5.52
C ILE A 46 0.93 2.34 5.07
N LEU A 47 1.27 2.26 3.78
CA LEU A 47 2.02 1.15 3.20
C LEU A 47 3.43 1.64 2.86
N LEU A 48 4.45 0.95 3.40
CA LEU A 48 5.82 1.42 3.33
C LEU A 48 6.77 0.36 2.74
N PRO A 49 7.77 0.77 1.93
CA PRO A 49 8.85 -0.12 1.52
C PRO A 49 9.70 -0.57 2.71
N PHE A 50 10.32 -1.76 2.60
CA PHE A 50 11.15 -2.38 3.64
C PHE A 50 12.13 -1.41 4.34
N LYS A 51 12.87 -0.63 3.54
CA LYS A 51 13.86 0.32 4.06
C LYS A 51 13.18 1.46 4.83
N ARG A 52 12.03 1.95 4.35
CA ARG A 52 11.33 3.07 4.97
C ARG A 52 10.71 2.69 6.31
N CYS A 53 10.22 1.45 6.45
CA CYS A 53 9.80 0.89 7.74
C CYS A 53 10.89 1.05 8.82
N SER A 54 12.14 0.70 8.50
CA SER A 54 13.25 0.83 9.46
C SER A 54 13.60 2.28 9.75
N GLN A 55 13.56 3.15 8.74
CA GLN A 55 13.82 4.59 8.90
C GLN A 55 12.78 5.30 9.78
N LEU A 56 11.55 4.79 9.80
CA LEU A 56 10.45 5.30 10.63
C LEU A 56 10.33 4.61 11.99
N GLY A 57 11.36 3.87 12.43
CA GLY A 57 11.35 3.22 13.74
C GLY A 57 10.46 1.97 13.84
N CYS A 58 9.91 1.49 12.72
CA CYS A 58 8.99 0.35 12.66
C CYS A 58 9.52 -0.78 11.76
N PRO A 59 10.71 -1.34 12.06
CA PRO A 59 11.38 -2.30 11.18
C PRO A 59 10.52 -3.52 10.86
N VAL A 60 10.75 -4.12 9.70
CA VAL A 60 10.07 -5.33 9.27
C VAL A 60 10.56 -6.52 10.09
N GLY A 61 9.64 -7.29 10.66
CA GLY A 61 9.96 -8.47 11.45
C GLY A 61 10.54 -9.61 10.60
N VAL A 62 11.32 -10.51 11.23
CA VAL A 62 12.04 -11.60 10.53
C VAL A 62 11.14 -12.51 9.70
N LYS A 63 9.90 -12.72 10.14
CA LYS A 63 8.89 -13.56 9.47
C LYS A 63 7.74 -12.74 8.87
N GLU A 64 7.85 -11.42 8.91
CA GLU A 64 6.79 -10.53 8.45
C GLU A 64 6.75 -10.52 6.92
N ARG A 65 5.57 -10.80 6.36
CA ARG A 65 5.34 -10.84 4.91
C ARG A 65 4.84 -9.47 4.42
N PRO A 66 5.14 -9.08 3.17
CA PRO A 66 4.54 -7.89 2.59
C PRO A 66 3.01 -8.04 2.55
N SER A 67 2.33 -6.92 2.73
CA SER A 67 0.86 -6.83 2.69
C SER A 67 0.37 -6.47 1.28
N ALA A 68 1.23 -5.88 0.45
CA ALA A 68 0.93 -5.50 -0.92
C ALA A 68 2.22 -5.34 -1.75
N TYR A 69 2.03 -5.11 -3.05
CA TYR A 69 3.07 -4.64 -3.96
C TYR A 69 2.65 -3.33 -4.64
N VAL A 70 3.63 -2.55 -5.11
CA VAL A 70 3.39 -1.43 -6.04
C VAL A 70 4.18 -1.63 -7.32
N TYR A 71 3.55 -1.36 -8.46
CA TYR A 71 4.21 -1.41 -9.76
C TYR A 71 5.09 -0.18 -9.98
N CYS A 72 6.39 -0.40 -10.18
CA CYS A 72 7.38 0.62 -10.50
C CYS A 72 7.65 0.63 -12.00
N SER A 73 6.99 1.54 -12.72
CA SER A 73 7.13 1.68 -14.18
C SER A 73 8.54 2.09 -14.63
N GLY A 74 9.27 2.83 -13.78
CA GLY A 74 10.62 3.29 -14.07
C GLY A 74 11.71 2.23 -13.90
N GLU A 75 11.42 1.08 -13.29
CA GLU A 75 12.40 -0.01 -13.18
C GLU A 75 12.54 -0.74 -14.53
N LEU A 76 13.77 -0.81 -15.04
CA LEU A 76 14.05 -1.37 -16.36
C LEU A 76 14.02 -2.90 -16.38
N SER A 77 14.29 -3.56 -15.24
CA SER A 77 14.24 -5.02 -15.15
C SER A 77 12.81 -5.58 -15.18
N SER A 78 12.69 -6.91 -15.28
CA SER A 78 11.40 -7.61 -15.22
C SER A 78 10.79 -7.63 -13.81
N TYR A 79 11.60 -7.40 -12.77
CA TYR A 79 11.16 -7.33 -11.39
C TYR A 79 10.71 -5.91 -11.09
N ARG A 80 9.45 -5.59 -11.34
CA ARG A 80 8.88 -4.22 -11.20
C ARG A 80 7.91 -4.06 -10.03
N TYR A 81 7.61 -5.14 -9.32
CA TYR A 81 6.64 -5.11 -8.23
C TYR A 81 7.38 -5.01 -6.90
N VAL A 82 7.30 -3.83 -6.30
CA VAL A 82 8.01 -3.48 -5.07
C VAL A 82 7.16 -3.84 -3.87
N PRO A 83 7.68 -4.61 -2.89
CA PRO A 83 6.92 -5.01 -1.71
C PRO A 83 6.64 -3.83 -0.78
N LEU A 84 5.46 -3.85 -0.17
CA LEU A 84 5.00 -2.88 0.82
C LEU A 84 4.48 -3.59 2.07
N TRP A 85 4.78 -3.03 3.24
CA TRP A 85 4.32 -3.51 4.53
C TRP A 85 3.33 -2.52 5.15
N SER A 86 2.25 -3.04 5.71
CA SER A 86 1.27 -2.26 6.47
C SER A 86 1.91 -1.72 7.74
N ARG A 87 1.77 -0.41 7.96
CA ARG A 87 2.11 0.23 9.22
C ARG A 87 0.93 1.04 9.73
N PHE A 88 0.77 1.01 11.04
CA PHE A 88 -0.20 1.81 11.77
C PHE A 88 0.51 2.94 12.48
N ILE A 89 -0.18 4.06 12.67
CA ILE A 89 0.41 5.28 13.23
C ILE A 89 1.03 5.03 14.61
N GLU A 90 0.47 4.13 15.41
CA GLU A 90 0.97 3.77 16.74
C GLU A 90 2.33 3.04 16.69
N GLN A 91 2.71 2.50 15.54
CA GLN A 91 3.99 1.82 15.34
C GLN A 91 5.08 2.77 14.84
N ILE A 92 4.72 3.95 14.34
CA ILE A 92 5.59 4.85 13.59
C ILE A 92 6.21 5.91 14.50
N ASP A 93 7.51 6.12 14.37
CA ASP A 93 8.19 7.28 14.94
C ASP A 93 7.82 8.54 14.15
N MET A 94 6.81 9.25 14.66
CA MET A 94 6.26 10.46 14.04
C MET A 94 7.28 11.59 13.88
N SER A 95 8.39 11.59 14.62
CA SER A 95 9.45 12.59 14.47
C SER A 95 10.25 12.44 13.16
N LYS A 96 10.10 11.31 12.46
CA LYS A 96 10.88 10.95 11.25
C LYS A 96 10.05 10.95 9.96
N VAL A 97 8.76 11.24 10.08
CA VAL A 97 7.77 11.28 8.99
C VAL A 97 8.00 12.53 8.14
N ASN A 98 7.92 12.40 6.81
CA ASN A 98 7.97 13.56 5.90
C ASN A 98 6.57 14.11 5.60
N ASP A 99 6.49 15.28 4.95
CA ASP A 99 5.21 15.97 4.69
C ASP A 99 4.21 15.11 3.89
N LEU A 100 4.69 14.33 2.92
CA LEU A 100 3.85 13.45 2.11
C LEU A 100 3.24 12.32 2.96
N GLU A 101 4.07 11.67 3.76
CA GLU A 101 3.65 10.61 4.67
C GLU A 101 2.71 11.14 5.75
N LEU A 102 2.99 12.34 6.28
CA LEU A 102 2.12 13.01 7.23
C LEU A 102 0.74 13.29 6.61
N GLY A 103 0.70 13.74 5.35
CA GLY A 103 -0.54 13.91 4.61
C GLY A 103 -1.32 12.60 4.36
N VAL A 104 -0.62 11.47 4.21
CA VAL A 104 -1.27 10.15 4.12
C VAL A 104 -1.83 9.72 5.49
N LEU A 105 -1.03 9.82 6.54
CA LEU A 105 -1.40 9.43 7.90
C LEU A 105 -2.58 10.27 8.43
N ASN A 106 -2.62 11.57 8.13
CA ASN A 106 -3.70 12.45 8.53
C ASN A 106 -5.03 12.15 7.81
N ARG A 107 -4.99 11.77 6.53
CA ARG A 107 -6.20 11.35 5.78
C ARG A 107 -6.79 10.08 6.39
N ARG A 108 -5.96 9.07 6.63
CA ARG A 108 -6.44 7.79 7.15
C ARG A 108 -6.87 7.83 8.62
N ARG A 109 -6.48 8.87 9.36
CA ARG A 109 -6.88 9.09 10.76
C ARG A 109 -8.37 9.42 10.98
N GLY A 110 -9.17 9.55 9.92
CA GLY A 110 -10.62 9.79 10.00
C GLY A 110 -11.49 8.88 9.13
N ASP A 111 -10.91 8.08 8.24
CA ASP A 111 -11.65 7.43 7.14
C ASP A 111 -12.21 6.03 7.45
N GLY A 112 -12.43 5.72 8.73
CA GLY A 112 -13.17 4.51 9.13
C GLY A 112 -12.53 3.18 8.71
N VAL A 113 -11.22 3.15 8.47
CA VAL A 113 -10.47 1.92 8.09
C VAL A 113 -10.51 0.85 9.21
N ARG A 114 -10.77 1.28 10.46
CA ARG A 114 -11.04 0.40 11.62
C ARG A 114 -12.54 0.08 11.82
N ASP A 115 -13.42 0.59 10.98
CA ASP A 115 -14.86 0.36 11.11
C ASP A 115 -15.26 -0.91 10.35
N ASN A 116 -15.31 -2.04 11.07
CA ASN A 116 -15.77 -3.34 10.57
C ASN A 116 -17.23 -3.31 10.04
N ARG A 117 -17.95 -2.19 10.11
CA ARG A 117 -19.33 -2.04 9.64
C ARG A 117 -19.47 -1.87 8.11
N LYS A 118 -18.39 -1.65 7.35
CA LYS A 118 -18.46 -1.56 5.87
C LYS A 118 -18.45 -2.92 5.15
N GLY A 119 -18.51 -4.03 5.88
CA GLY A 119 -18.53 -5.41 5.32
C GLY A 119 -19.90 -6.09 5.30
N GLU A 120 -20.95 -5.54 5.92
CA GLU A 120 -22.29 -6.12 5.85
C GLU A 120 -23.00 -5.74 4.55
N VAL A 121 -22.67 -6.46 3.48
CA VAL A 121 -23.56 -6.56 2.32
C VAL A 121 -24.82 -7.28 2.80
N ARG A 122 -25.86 -6.51 3.15
CA ARG A 122 -27.21 -7.04 3.36
C ARG A 122 -27.70 -7.63 2.04
N TRP A 123 -27.64 -8.95 1.92
CA TRP A 123 -28.39 -9.69 0.92
C TRP A 123 -29.87 -9.60 1.28
N ASN A 124 -30.59 -8.64 0.71
CA ASN A 124 -32.05 -8.70 0.68
C ASN A 124 -32.44 -9.82 -0.29
N LYS A 125 -32.90 -10.95 0.26
CA LYS A 125 -33.75 -11.88 -0.47
C LYS A 125 -35.14 -11.24 -0.58
N GLN A 126 -35.53 -10.91 -1.80
CA GLN A 126 -36.94 -10.84 -2.20
C GLN A 126 -37.29 -12.17 -2.86
#